data_AF-A0A3A3D9G0-F1
#
_entry.id   AF-A0A3A3D9G0-F1
#
_cell.length_a   1.000
_cell.length_b   1.000
_cell.length_c   1.000
_cell.angle_alpha   90.00
_cell.angle_beta   90.00
_cell.angle_gamma   90.00
#
_symmetry.space_group_name_H-M   'P 1'
#
loop_
_entity.id
_entity.type
_entity.pdbx_description
1 polymer ?
#
loop_
_entity_poly.entity_id
_entity_poly.type
_entity_poly.pdbx_seq_one_letter_code
_entity_poly.pdbx_strand_id
1 'polypeptide(L)' 'MGQRDIRTLPVSGAMAVLQAVERFDTPNNGWLKRLLTRKPRMVAAIALANKIARGLWAMMTKQEDYRNPVTTMA' A
#
# COMPACT_ATOMS: atom_id res chain seq x y z
N MET A 1 8.48 -12.67 20.41
CA MET A 1 8.11 -11.26 20.18
C MET A 1 8.26 -10.97 18.70
N GLY A 2 7.19 -10.59 17.98
CA GLY A 2 7.26 -10.36 16.53
C GLY A 2 8.16 -9.18 16.19
N GLN A 3 8.94 -9.31 15.12
CA GLN A 3 9.87 -8.29 14.65
C GLN A 3 9.11 -6.98 14.36
N ARG A 4 9.37 -5.93 15.15
CA ARG A 4 8.73 -4.60 14.98
C ARG A 4 8.97 -4.08 13.57
N ASP A 5 10.16 -4.31 13.05
CA ASP A 5 10.64 -3.85 11.75
C ASP A 5 9.72 -4.30 10.61
N ILE A 6 9.25 -5.55 10.64
CA ILE A 6 8.34 -6.12 9.62
C ILE A 6 7.00 -5.39 9.59
N ARG A 7 6.51 -4.90 10.73
CA ARG A 7 5.24 -4.16 10.81
C ARG A 7 5.39 -2.71 10.35
N THR A 8 6.58 -2.15 10.44
CA THR A 8 6.87 -0.75 10.08
C THR A 8 7.10 -0.59 8.58
N LEU A 9 7.69 -1.60 7.92
CA LEU A 9 7.99 -1.58 6.47
C LEU A 9 6.76 -1.25 5.59
N PRO A 10 5.57 -1.84 5.78
CA PRO A 10 4.39 -1.49 4.99
C PRO A 10 3.92 -0.05 5.19
N VAL A 11 4.11 0.50 6.39
CA VAL A 11 3.72 1.89 6.71
C VAL A 11 4.67 2.87 6.03
N SER A 12 5.98 2.62 6.09
CA SER A 12 6.97 3.44 5.37
C SER A 12 6.76 3.41 3.86
N GLY A 13 6.47 2.23 3.29
CA GLY A 13 6.13 2.10 1.87
C GLY A 13 4.84 2.84 1.49
N ALA A 14 3.80 2.74 2.32
CA ALA A 14 2.56 3.46 2.11
C ALA A 14 2.74 4.99 2.15
N MET A 15 3.59 5.50 3.05
CA MET A 15 3.91 6.93 3.13
C MET A 15 4.63 7.44 1.88
N ALA A 16 5.58 6.66 1.33
CA ALA A 16 6.26 7.01 0.08
C ALA A 16 5.29 7.07 -1.11
N VAL A 17 4.37 6.09 -1.22
CA VAL A 17 3.33 6.08 -2.27
C VAL A 17 2.38 7.27 -2.10
N LEU A 18 2.02 7.62 -0.87
CA LEU A 18 1.14 8.76 -0.60
C LEU A 18 1.77 10.08 -1.03
N GLN A 19 3.06 10.27 -0.72
CA GLN A 19 3.82 11.43 -1.16
C GLN A 19 3.95 11.49 -2.68
N ALA A 20 4.13 10.34 -3.35
CA ALA A 20 4.16 10.28 -4.81
C ALA A 20 2.79 10.64 -5.44
N VAL A 21 1.68 10.23 -4.82
CA VAL A 21 0.33 10.58 -5.28
C VAL A 21 0.04 12.08 -5.10
N GLU A 22 0.44 12.65 -3.97
CA GLU A 22 0.31 14.11 -3.73
C GLU A 22 1.19 14.91 -4.71
N ARG A 23 2.38 14.42 -5.06
CA ARG A 23 3.35 15.16 -5.88
C ARG A 23 3.17 15.01 -7.39
N PHE A 24 2.79 13.83 -7.87
CA PHE A 24 2.76 13.49 -9.30
C PHE A 24 1.35 13.19 -9.83
N ASP A 25 0.32 13.38 -9.00
CA ASP A 25 -1.09 13.14 -9.34
C ASP A 25 -1.34 11.80 -10.06
N THR A 26 -0.69 10.72 -9.59
CA THR A 26 -0.57 9.45 -10.33
C THR A 26 -1.93 8.88 -10.82
N PRO A 27 -2.10 8.55 -12.11
CA PRO A 27 -3.39 8.18 -12.71
C PRO A 27 -4.04 6.90 -12.16
N ASN A 28 -3.25 5.97 -11.60
CA ASN A 28 -3.77 4.65 -11.22
C ASN A 28 -4.30 4.57 -9.77
N ASN A 29 -4.31 5.70 -9.04
CA ASN A 29 -4.59 5.74 -7.61
C ASN A 29 -5.93 6.43 -7.28
N GLY A 30 -6.90 6.38 -8.19
CA GLY A 30 -8.22 7.01 -8.02
C GLY A 30 -8.95 6.59 -6.73
N TRP A 31 -8.73 5.37 -6.24
CA TRP A 31 -9.22 4.95 -4.92
C TRP A 31 -8.56 5.70 -3.77
N LEU A 32 -7.24 5.92 -3.81
CA LEU A 32 -6.50 6.61 -2.76
C LEU A 32 -6.81 8.11 -2.76
N LYS A 33 -6.95 8.72 -3.94
CA LYS A 33 -7.41 10.12 -4.08
C LYS A 33 -8.82 10.29 -3.48
N ARG A 34 -9.76 9.38 -3.79
CA ARG A 34 -11.12 9.38 -3.17
C ARG A 34 -11.10 9.13 -1.67
N LEU A 35 -10.09 8.41 -1.17
CA LEU A 35 -9.94 8.17 0.27
C LEU A 35 -9.40 9.41 0.98
N LEU A 36 -8.44 10.11 0.36
CA LEU A 36 -7.88 11.37 0.86
C LEU A 36 -8.90 12.51 0.89
N THR A 37 -9.85 12.54 -0.05
CA THR A 37 -10.93 13.54 -0.01
C THR A 37 -11.91 13.34 1.15
N ARG A 38 -11.96 12.15 1.75
CA ARG A 38 -12.91 11.79 2.82
C ARG A 38 -12.26 11.56 4.19
N LYS A 39 -10.95 11.29 4.24
CA LYS A 39 -10.24 10.85 5.45
C LYS A 39 -8.88 11.54 5.57
N PRO A 40 -8.42 11.79 6.82
CA PRO A 40 -7.12 12.38 7.05
C PRO A 40 -5.98 11.49 6.54
N ARG A 41 -4.87 12.12 6.15
CA ARG A 41 -3.72 11.51 5.50
C ARG A 41 -3.21 10.22 6.16
N MET A 42 -3.10 10.21 7.50
CA MET A 42 -2.64 9.03 8.25
C MET A 42 -3.57 7.83 8.11
N VAL A 43 -4.89 8.04 8.05
CA VAL A 43 -5.86 6.95 7.90
C VAL A 43 -5.75 6.35 6.49
N ALA A 44 -5.53 7.18 5.47
CA ALA A 44 -5.27 6.70 4.12
C ALA A 44 -3.95 5.90 4.03
N ALA A 45 -2.89 6.35 4.70
CA ALA A 45 -1.61 5.62 4.78
C ALA A 45 -1.78 4.25 5.46
N ILE A 46 -2.52 4.17 6.57
CA ILE A 46 -2.78 2.90 7.27
C ILE A 46 -3.62 1.97 6.41
N ALA A 47 -4.64 2.47 5.73
CA ALA A 47 -5.46 1.66 4.82
C ALA A 47 -4.62 1.08 3.67
N LEU A 48 -3.72 1.88 3.10
CA LEU A 48 -2.79 1.44 2.07
C LEU A 48 -1.78 0.41 2.61
N ALA A 49 -1.22 0.64 3.79
CA ALA A 49 -0.33 -0.32 4.46
C ALA A 49 -1.05 -1.67 4.70
N ASN A 50 -2.31 -1.64 5.14
CA ASN A 50 -3.13 -2.84 5.30
C ASN A 50 -3.43 -3.55 3.96
N LYS A 51 -3.54 -2.80 2.86
CA LYS A 51 -3.68 -3.40 1.52
C LYS A 51 -2.40 -4.13 1.11
N ILE A 52 -1.23 -3.52 1.32
CA ILE A 52 0.09 -4.13 1.04
C ILE A 52 0.30 -5.37 1.93
N ALA A 53 0.02 -5.27 3.22
CA ALA A 53 0.16 -6.37 4.18
C ALA A 53 -0.73 -7.57 3.81
N ARG A 54 -1.97 -7.34 3.36
CA ARG A 54 -2.84 -8.43 2.88
C ARG A 54 -2.33 -9.07 1.60
N GLY A 55 -1.74 -8.30 0.67
CA GLY A 55 -1.10 -8.85 -0.53
C GLY A 55 0.09 -9.73 -0.16
N LEU A 56 0.96 -9.24 0.73
CA LEU A 56 2.09 -10.01 1.26
C LEU A 56 1.61 -11.29 1.95
N TRP A 57 0.59 -11.21 2.81
CA TRP A 57 0.02 -12.38 3.47
C TRP A 57 -0.51 -13.40 2.46
N ALA A 58 -1.26 -12.97 1.45
CA ALA A 58 -1.77 -13.87 0.42
C ALA A 58 -0.62 -14.58 -0.33
N MET A 59 0.43 -13.87 -0.70
CA MET A 59 1.62 -14.45 -1.34
C MET A 59 2.34 -15.45 -0.41
N MET A 60 2.55 -15.07 0.85
CA MET A 60 3.17 -15.96 1.86
C MET A 60 2.34 -17.23 2.08
N THR A 61 1.00 -17.12 2.16
CA THR A 61 0.13 -18.29 2.35
C THR A 61 0.10 -19.21 1.14
N LYS A 62 0.27 -18.66 -0.07
CA LYS A 62 0.26 -19.43 -1.32
C LYS A 62 1.66 -19.86 -1.77
N GLN A 63 2.71 -19.47 -1.04
CA GLN A 63 4.12 -19.65 -1.43
C GLN A 63 4.39 -19.16 -2.87
N GLU A 64 3.73 -18.07 -3.25
CA GLU A 64 3.90 -17.46 -4.56
C GLU A 64 4.97 -16.36 -4.49
N ASP A 65 5.81 -16.29 -5.51
CA ASP A 65 6.74 -15.18 -5.69
C ASP A 65 6.00 -13.85 -5.88
N TYR A 66 6.72 -12.75 -5.61
CA TYR A 66 6.16 -11.40 -5.74
C TYR A 66 5.60 -11.17 -7.15
N ARG A 67 4.26 -11.13 -7.25
CA ARG A 67 3.56 -10.73 -8.47
C ARG A 67 3.41 -9.22 -8.47
N ASN A 68 4.09 -8.55 -9.39
CA ASN A 68 3.93 -7.12 -9.58
C ASN A 68 2.47 -6.81 -9.97
N PRO A 69 1.68 -6.14 -9.12
CA PRO A 69 0.27 -5.86 -9.42
C PRO A 69 0.10 -4.94 -10.63
N VAL A 70 1.15 -4.21 -11.02
CA VAL A 70 1.15 -3.37 -12.24
C VAL A 70 1.17 -4.22 -13.51
N THR A 71 1.76 -5.43 -13.46
CA THR A 71 1.83 -6.35 -14.61
C THR A 71 0.58 -7.22 -14.73
N THR A 72 -0.15 -7.46 -13.64
CA THR A 72 -1.39 -8.28 -13.64
C THR A 72 -2.63 -7.51 -14.15
N MET A 73 -2.54 -6.17 -14.30
CA MET A 73 -3.60 -5.34 -14.89
C MET A 73 -3.38 -5.08 -16.40
N ALA A 74 -2.66 -5.96 -17.10
CA ALA A 74 -2.52 -5.96 -18.56
C ALA A 74 -3.45 -7.02 -19.17
#